data_AF-A0A921Q283-F1
#
_entry.id   AF-A0A921Q283-F1
#
_cell.length_a   1.000
_cell.length_b   1.000
_cell.length_c   1.000
_cell.angle_alpha   90.00
_cell.angle_beta   90.00
_cell.angle_gamma   90.00
#
_symmetry.space_group_name_H-M   'P 1'
#
loop_
_entity.id
_entity.type
_entity.pdbx_description
1 polymer ?
#
loop_
_entity_poly.entity_id
_entity_poly.type
_entity_poly.pdbx_seq_one_letter_code
_entity_poly.pdbx_strand_id
1 'polypeptide(L)'
;MIAREGLLEAEKLGLSKEQLSRILPIVDATSSDSGAFDNVLELLVRGGRSLPEAVMMMIPEAWQNDGNMDPEKKALYEFLSALIWSLGMGLL
;
A
#
# COMPACT_ATOMS: atom_id res chain seq x y z
N MET A 1 2.66 6.21 5.87
CA MET A 1 1.22 6.37 5.55
C MET A 1 0.61 7.74 5.83
N ILE A 2 0.85 8.37 7.00
CA ILE A 2 0.17 9.62 7.43
C ILE A 2 0.18 10.74 6.36
N ALA A 3 1.29 10.91 5.64
CA ALA A 3 1.45 11.98 4.63
C ALA A 3 0.47 11.90 3.44
N ARG A 4 -0.17 10.75 3.18
CA ARG A 4 -1.04 10.54 2.03
C ARG A 4 -2.49 10.21 2.36
N GLU A 5 -2.84 10.08 3.64
CA GLU A 5 -4.23 9.92 4.06
C GLU A 5 -5.12 11.09 3.61
N GLY A 6 -4.56 12.29 3.56
CA GLY A 6 -5.25 13.49 3.06
C GLY A 6 -5.57 13.51 1.56
N LEU A 7 -5.02 12.56 0.79
CA LEU A 7 -5.32 12.40 -0.64
C LEU A 7 -6.44 11.37 -0.89
N LEU A 8 -6.96 10.73 0.15
CA LEU A 8 -8.02 9.73 0.02
C LEU A 8 -9.35 10.40 -0.31
N GLU A 9 -10.00 9.92 -1.37
CA GLU A 9 -11.33 10.36 -1.77
C GLU A 9 -12.36 9.30 -1.35
N ALA A 10 -13.27 9.66 -0.45
CA ALA A 10 -14.28 8.74 0.09
C ALA A 10 -15.12 8.07 -1.01
N GLU A 11 -15.51 8.83 -2.04
CA GLU A 11 -16.30 8.35 -3.17
C GLU A 11 -15.60 7.23 -3.95
N LYS A 12 -14.28 7.35 -4.18
CA LYS A 12 -13.49 6.31 -4.88
C LYS A 12 -13.36 5.01 -4.09
N LEU A 13 -13.53 5.08 -2.77
CA LEU A 13 -13.51 3.92 -1.87
C LEU A 13 -14.91 3.36 -1.59
N GLY A 14 -15.97 3.95 -2.18
CA GLY A 14 -17.35 3.58 -1.89
C GLY A 14 -17.80 3.93 -0.45
N LEU A 15 -17.18 4.93 0.16
CA LEU A 15 -17.44 5.37 1.53
C LEU A 15 -18.08 6.76 1.55
N SER A 16 -18.86 7.05 2.60
CA SER A 16 -19.26 8.43 2.93
C SER A 16 -18.09 9.19 3.56
N LYS A 17 -18.15 10.53 3.55
CA LYS A 17 -17.14 11.37 4.22
C LYS A 17 -17.07 11.08 5.73
N GLU A 18 -18.21 10.81 6.35
CA GLU A 18 -18.31 10.44 7.77
C GLU A 18 -17.65 9.07 8.03
N GLN A 19 -17.83 8.10 7.13
CA GLN A 19 -17.15 6.81 7.22
C GLN A 19 -15.64 6.96 7.04
N LEU A 20 -15.19 7.76 6.07
CA LEU A 20 -13.77 8.05 5.88
C LEU A 20 -13.17 8.72 7.12
N SER A 21 -13.86 9.68 7.74
CA SER A 21 -13.37 10.33 8.97
C SER A 21 -13.26 9.39 10.17
N ARG A 22 -14.02 8.28 10.18
CA ARG A 22 -13.99 7.29 11.27
C ARG A 22 -12.86 6.27 11.15
N ILE A 23 -12.38 6.02 9.92
CA ILE A 23 -11.28 5.08 9.66
C ILE A 23 -9.91 5.75 9.71
N LEU A 24 -9.86 7.08 9.82
CA LEU A 24 -8.62 7.83 9.98
C LEU A 24 -8.22 7.92 11.47
N PRO A 25 -6.93 7.79 11.81
CA PRO A 25 -5.81 7.44 10.92
C PRO A 25 -5.84 5.94 10.53
N ILE A 26 -5.46 5.62 9.28
CA ILE A 26 -5.45 4.22 8.80
C ILE A 26 -4.32 3.44 9.46
N VAL A 27 -3.19 4.10 9.68
CA VAL A 27 -2.07 3.55 10.43
C VAL A 27 -1.95 4.32 11.74
N ASP A 28 -2.32 3.67 12.84
CA ASP A 28 -2.13 4.17 14.19
C ASP A 28 -0.68 3.89 14.65
N ALA A 29 0.01 4.90 15.17
CA ALA A 29 1.36 4.79 15.71
C ALA A 29 1.45 3.88 16.96
N THR A 30 0.32 3.58 17.59
CA THR A 30 0.23 2.68 18.75
C THR A 30 -0.12 1.23 18.38
N SER A 31 -0.52 0.99 17.13
CA SER A 31 -0.83 -0.33 16.61
C SER A 31 0.42 -1.16 16.38
N SER A 32 0.29 -2.49 16.49
CA SER A 32 1.32 -3.41 16.01
C SER A 32 1.57 -3.25 14.51
N ASP A 33 2.80 -3.58 14.06
CA ASP A 33 3.18 -3.57 12.65
C ASP A 33 2.26 -4.48 11.81
N SER A 34 1.84 -5.63 12.34
CA SER A 34 0.89 -6.53 11.68
C SER A 34 -0.49 -5.90 11.50
N GLY A 35 -0.98 -5.18 12.51
CA GLY A 35 -2.26 -4.46 12.41
C GLY A 35 -2.20 -3.30 11.41
N ALA A 36 -1.07 -2.58 11.36
CA ALA A 36 -0.85 -1.55 10.35
C ALA A 36 -0.80 -2.15 8.93
N PHE A 37 -0.20 -3.34 8.79
CA PHE A 37 -0.17 -4.09 7.53
C PHE A 37 -1.58 -4.46 7.07
N ASP A 38 -2.39 -5.06 7.94
CA ASP A 38 -3.77 -5.47 7.62
C ASP A 38 -4.64 -4.27 7.19
N ASN A 39 -4.53 -3.14 7.90
CA ASN A 39 -5.29 -1.92 7.58
C ASN A 39 -4.96 -1.38 6.18
N VAL A 40 -3.67 -1.38 5.81
CA VAL A 40 -3.26 -0.93 4.48
C VAL A 40 -3.67 -1.95 3.41
N LEU A 41 -3.57 -3.24 3.70
CA LEU A 41 -4.01 -4.29 2.77
C LEU A 41 -5.50 -4.16 2.48
N GLU A 42 -6.33 -3.96 3.50
CA GLU A 42 -7.76 -3.73 3.33
C GLU A 42 -8.04 -2.48 2.51
N LEU A 43 -7.31 -1.38 2.75
CA LEU A 43 -7.44 -0.15 1.96
C LEU A 43 -7.12 -0.39 0.47
N LEU A 44 -6.04 -1.12 0.16
CA LEU A 44 -5.64 -1.38 -1.22
C LEU A 44 -6.68 -2.25 -1.95
N VAL A 45 -7.20 -3.28 -1.26
CA VAL A 45 -8.23 -4.18 -1.81
C VAL A 45 -9.55 -3.44 -2.03
N ARG A 46 -10.00 -2.66 -1.04
CA ARG A 46 -11.21 -1.83 -1.19
C ARG A 46 -11.05 -0.71 -2.22
N GLY A 47 -9.82 -0.23 -2.42
CA GLY A 47 -9.46 0.72 -3.47
C GLY A 47 -9.41 0.12 -4.88
N GLY A 48 -9.78 -1.15 -5.06
CA GLY A 48 -9.95 -1.78 -6.36
C GLY A 48 -8.76 -2.61 -6.85
N ARG A 49 -7.72 -2.81 -6.03
CA ARG A 49 -6.63 -3.75 -6.37
C ARG A 49 -7.01 -5.18 -5.99
N SER A 50 -6.56 -6.14 -6.77
CA SER A 50 -6.70 -7.54 -6.38
C SER A 50 -5.79 -7.86 -5.19
N LEU A 51 -6.15 -8.90 -4.42
CA LEU A 51 -5.34 -9.34 -3.28
C LEU A 51 -3.88 -9.68 -3.68
N PRO A 52 -3.61 -10.39 -4.80
CA PRO A 52 -2.24 -10.64 -5.23
C PRO A 52 -1.47 -9.37 -5.57
N GLU A 53 -2.11 -8.38 -6.22
CA GLU A 53 -1.47 -7.10 -6.54
C GLU A 53 -1.16 -6.29 -5.27
N ALA A 54 -2.10 -6.25 -4.33
CA ALA A 54 -1.93 -5.53 -3.07
C ALA A 54 -0.77 -6.13 -2.24
N VAL A 55 -0.70 -7.47 -2.17
CA VAL A 55 0.42 -8.16 -1.50
C VAL A 55 1.74 -7.92 -2.22
N MET A 56 1.77 -7.97 -3.56
CA MET A 56 2.98 -7.71 -4.35
C MET A 56 3.49 -6.27 -4.19
N MET A 57 2.57 -5.32 -4.00
CA MET A 57 2.91 -3.93 -3.68
C MET A 57 3.49 -3.79 -2.27
N MET A 58 2.90 -4.45 -1.28
CA MET A 58 3.31 -4.31 0.12
C MET A 58 4.56 -5.12 0.48
N ILE A 59 4.73 -6.29 -0.13
CA ILE A 59 5.86 -7.21 0.08
C ILE A 59 6.39 -7.64 -1.30
N PRO A 60 7.15 -6.77 -1.99
CA PRO A 60 7.80 -7.17 -3.24
C PRO A 60 8.88 -8.22 -2.96
N GLU A 61 9.13 -9.10 -3.93
CA GLU A 61 10.24 -10.05 -3.85
C GLU A 61 11.59 -9.31 -3.88
N ALA A 62 12.68 -9.94 -3.42
CA ALA A 62 14.00 -9.32 -3.43
C ALA A 62 14.58 -9.26 -4.87
N TRP A 63 14.24 -8.19 -5.60
CA TRP A 63 14.53 -8.04 -7.04
C TRP A 63 15.81 -7.24 -7.34
N GLN A 64 16.30 -6.41 -6.41
CA GLN A 64 17.38 -5.43 -6.69
C GLN A 64 18.70 -6.10 -7.11
N ASN A 65 19.05 -7.22 -6.46
CA ASN A 65 20.30 -7.94 -6.67
C ASN A 65 20.13 -9.24 -7.48
N ASP A 66 18.94 -9.51 -8.01
CA ASP A 66 18.73 -10.68 -8.85
C ASP A 66 19.20 -10.39 -10.28
N GLY A 67 20.28 -11.07 -10.70
CA GLY A 67 20.85 -10.98 -12.04
C GLY A 67 20.17 -11.88 -13.07
N ASN A 68 19.30 -12.80 -12.64
CA ASN A 68 18.58 -13.74 -13.51
C ASN A 68 17.11 -13.37 -13.67
N MET A 69 16.66 -12.26 -13.09
CA MET A 69 15.28 -11.80 -13.18
C MET A 69 14.97 -11.24 -14.57
N ASP A 70 13.78 -11.56 -15.07
CA ASP A 70 13.25 -10.98 -16.31
C ASP A 70 13.23 -9.44 -16.21
N PRO A 71 13.79 -8.71 -17.21
CA PRO A 71 13.78 -7.26 -17.24
C PRO A 71 12.39 -6.62 -17.09
N GLU A 72 11.34 -7.23 -17.66
CA GLU A 72 9.96 -6.71 -17.55
C GLU A 72 9.45 -6.83 -16.10
N LYS A 73 9.75 -7.96 -15.46
CA LYS A 73 9.40 -8.19 -14.05
C LYS A 73 10.13 -7.22 -13.12
N LYS A 74 11.41 -6.97 -13.40
CA LYS A 74 12.24 -6.02 -12.65
C LYS A 74 11.70 -4.58 -12.76
N ALA A 75 11.33 -4.15 -13.97
CA ALA A 75 10.73 -2.84 -14.20
C ALA A 75 9.38 -2.68 -13.49
N LEU A 76 8.57 -3.74 -13.43
CA LEU A 76 7.33 -3.75 -12.66
C LEU A 76 7.60 -3.52 -11.16
N TYR A 77 8.53 -4.26 -10.56
CA TYR A 77 8.87 -4.08 -9.14
C TYR A 77 9.48 -2.72 -8.85
N GLU A 78 10.26 -2.15 -9.76
CA GLU A 78 10.80 -0.79 -9.62
C GLU A 78 9.67 0.24 -9.58
N PHE A 79 8.69 0.12 -10.48
CA PHE A 79 7.49 0.97 -10.48
C PHE A 79 6.67 0.82 -9.19
N LEU A 80 6.42 -0.43 -8.75
CA LEU A 80 5.69 -0.70 -7.50
C LEU A 80 6.43 -0.16 -6.28
N SER A 81 7.76 -0.29 -6.24
CA SER A 81 8.61 0.23 -5.17
C SER A 81 8.53 1.76 -5.09
N ALA A 82 8.57 2.46 -6.23
CA ALA A 82 8.41 3.91 -6.26
C ALA A 82 7.01 4.37 -5.80
N LEU A 83 5.97 3.63 -6.18
CA LEU A 83 4.59 3.91 -5.77
C LEU A 83 4.39 3.74 -4.26
N ILE A 84 4.95 2.68 -3.67
CA ILE A 84 4.85 2.36 -2.23
C ILE A 84 5.79 3.21 -1.37
N TRP A 85 7.01 3.48 -1.84
CA TRP A 85 7.92 4.42 -1.15
C TRP A 85 7.32 5.79 -1.02
N SER A 86 6.65 6.24 -2.05
CA SER A 86 5.99 7.53 -2.00
C SER A 86 4.77 7.52 -1.05
N LEU A 87 4.19 6.35 -0.73
CA LEU A 87 3.18 6.17 0.35
C LEU A 87 3.77 6.18 1.77
N GLY A 88 5.10 6.29 1.89
CA GLY A 88 5.79 6.25 3.18
C GLY A 88 5.69 4.88 3.84
N MET A 89 5.65 3.82 3.03
CA MET A 89 5.83 2.42 3.41
C MET A 89 7.11 1.88 2.76
N GLY A 90 8.19 2.63 2.93
CA GLY A 90 9.51 2.08 2.63
C GLY A 90 9.87 1.04 3.66
N LEU A 91 10.34 -0.11 3.15
CA LEU A 91 10.92 -1.22 3.90
C LEU A 91 11.65 -0.75 5.16
N LEU A 92 11.36 -1.45 6.26
CA LEU A 92 12.24 -1.60 7.43
C LEU A 92 13.70 -1.85 7.01
#